data_AF-A0A8J3YT88-F1
#
_entry.id   AF-A0A8J3YT88-F1
#
_cell.length_a   1.000
_cell.length_b   1.000
_cell.length_c   1.000
_cell.angle_alpha   90.00
_cell.angle_beta   90.00
_cell.angle_gamma   90.00
#
_symmetry.space_group_name_H-M   'P 1'
#
loop_
_entity.id
_entity.type
_entity.pdbx_description
1 polymer ?
#
loop_
_entity_poly.entity_id
_entity_poly.type
_entity_poly.pdbx_seq_one_letter_code
_entity_poly.pdbx_strand_id
1 'polypeptide(L)'
;MIDREHLLHRIAQDVTALVDPYDHAESVEVQDGPRRRRRRIITRHPPLLDQLADAVEPSRAAAGGGLRGYASTPSARLDAVDRLLAIDAGAAMWLTVRLGEPLRADTPANLRGLVGAAHWFDDDNLADLAAAVRGWHTWARTVTGWDTPPWRPNAPCPACEYNGGLRVRLGTGTAICVECGAAWDADTISTLGRYVRTYTEVAAP
;
A
#
# COMPACT_ATOMS: atom_id res chain seq x y z
N MET A 1 -7.98 -15.67 -17.91
CA MET A 1 -7.83 -16.56 -16.74
C MET A 1 -6.45 -16.33 -16.18
N ILE A 2 -6.34 -15.90 -14.92
CA ILE A 2 -5.04 -15.72 -14.28
C ILE A 2 -4.53 -17.10 -13.88
N ASP A 3 -3.26 -17.39 -14.15
CA ASP A 3 -2.62 -18.64 -13.77
C ASP A 3 -2.56 -18.81 -12.23
N ARG A 4 -2.92 -20.00 -11.75
CA ARG A 4 -2.94 -20.37 -10.33
C ARG A 4 -1.57 -20.25 -9.70
N GLU A 5 -0.53 -20.71 -10.38
CA GLU A 5 0.85 -20.63 -9.89
C GLU A 5 1.28 -19.17 -9.68
N HIS A 6 0.87 -18.29 -10.60
CA HIS A 6 1.10 -16.85 -10.49
C HIS A 6 0.35 -16.21 -9.32
N LEU A 7 -0.85 -16.69 -8.96
CA LEU A 7 -1.55 -16.22 -7.76
C LEU A 7 -0.85 -16.67 -6.48
N LEU A 8 -0.46 -17.95 -6.40
CA LEU A 8 0.27 -18.49 -5.25
C LEU A 8 1.61 -17.75 -5.04
N HIS A 9 2.36 -17.52 -6.12
CA HIS A 9 3.61 -16.78 -6.07
C HIS A 9 3.40 -15.34 -5.56
N ARG A 10 2.36 -14.65 -6.04
CA ARG A 10 2.03 -13.29 -5.60
C ARG A 10 1.63 -13.24 -4.13
N ILE A 11 0.77 -14.17 -3.66
CA ILE A 11 0.39 -14.26 -2.25
C ILE A 11 1.65 -14.45 -1.39
N ALA A 12 2.52 -15.38 -1.76
CA ALA A 12 3.75 -15.64 -1.01
C ALA A 12 4.65 -14.40 -0.97
N GLN A 13 4.87 -13.72 -2.11
CA GLN A 13 5.69 -12.52 -2.19
C GLN A 13 5.15 -11.38 -1.32
N ASP A 14 3.84 -11.09 -1.42
CA ASP A 14 3.21 -10.01 -0.65
C ASP A 14 3.21 -10.33 0.85
N VAL A 15 2.98 -11.59 1.25
CA VAL A 15 3.07 -12.00 2.66
C VAL A 15 4.50 -11.92 3.17
N THR A 16 5.51 -12.38 2.42
CA THR A 16 6.92 -12.25 2.80
C THR A 16 7.30 -10.80 3.05
N ALA A 17 6.86 -9.86 2.20
CA ALA A 17 7.09 -8.43 2.44
C ALA A 17 6.41 -7.91 3.72
N LEU A 18 5.26 -8.47 4.08
CA LEU A 18 4.54 -8.13 5.31
C LEU A 18 5.25 -8.65 6.57
N VAL A 19 5.75 -9.89 6.54
CA VAL A 19 6.17 -10.62 7.76
C VAL A 19 7.68 -10.84 7.91
N ASP A 20 8.46 -10.69 6.84
CA ASP A 20 9.89 -10.95 6.83
C ASP A 20 10.68 -9.68 6.43
N PRO A 21 11.92 -9.52 6.93
CA PRO A 21 12.81 -8.47 6.44
C PRO A 21 13.06 -8.60 4.95
N TYR A 22 13.09 -7.48 4.22
CA TYR A 22 13.29 -7.49 2.78
C TYR A 22 14.34 -6.46 2.33
N ASP A 23 14.98 -6.75 1.21
CA ASP A 23 15.95 -5.86 0.58
C ASP A 23 15.24 -4.98 -0.46
N HIS A 24 15.33 -3.67 -0.28
CA HIS A 24 14.91 -2.69 -1.27
C HIS A 24 16.13 -2.21 -2.05
N ALA A 25 16.05 -2.24 -3.38
CA ALA A 25 17.13 -1.74 -4.23
C ALA A 25 16.68 -0.51 -5.03
N GLU A 26 17.36 0.61 -4.81
CA GLU A 26 17.12 1.87 -5.50
C GLU A 26 18.31 2.19 -6.43
N SER A 27 18.02 2.74 -7.62
CA SER A 27 19.06 3.25 -8.52
C SER A 27 19.20 4.75 -8.34
N VAL A 28 20.30 5.19 -7.74
CA VAL A 28 20.58 6.60 -7.48
C VAL A 28 21.64 7.09 -8.46
N GLU A 29 21.41 8.27 -9.04
CA GLU A 29 22.44 8.97 -9.80
C GLU A 29 23.40 9.66 -8.83
N VAL A 30 24.62 9.15 -8.76
CA VAL A 30 25.70 9.71 -7.93
C VAL A 30 26.63 10.49 -8.85
N GLN A 31 26.90 11.74 -8.47
CA GLN A 31 27.92 12.55 -9.10
C GLN A 31 29.31 12.15 -8.57
N ASP A 32 30.18 11.72 -9.46
CA ASP A 32 31.55 11.27 -9.17
C ASP A 32 32.52 12.13 -10.00
N GLY A 33 32.87 13.29 -9.44
CA GLY A 33 33.58 14.36 -10.14
C GLY A 33 32.76 14.96 -11.30
N PRO A 34 33.30 15.04 -12.54
CA PRO A 34 32.55 15.52 -13.70
C PRO A 34 31.61 14.47 -14.30
N ARG A 35 31.58 13.22 -13.82
CA ARG A 35 30.77 12.12 -14.38
C ARG A 35 29.55 11.85 -13.50
N ARG A 36 28.40 11.60 -14.12
CA ARG A 36 27.23 11.02 -13.46
C ARG A 36 27.24 9.51 -13.63
N ARG A 37 27.10 8.75 -12.54
CA ARG A 37 27.00 7.29 -12.57
C ARG A 37 25.76 6.85 -11.82
N ARG A 38 25.04 5.87 -12.39
CA ARG A 38 23.99 5.16 -11.67
C ARG A 38 24.62 4.15 -10.74
N ARG A 39 24.35 4.25 -9.45
CA ARG A 39 24.72 3.25 -8.44
C ARG A 39 23.45 2.61 -7.90
N ARG A 40 23.48 1.29 -7.72
CA ARG A 40 22.41 0.55 -7.05
C ARG A 40 22.71 0.53 -5.56
N ILE A 41 21.84 1.11 -4.76
CA ILE A 41 21.90 1.08 -3.30
C ILE A 41 20.90 0.01 -2.86
N ILE A 42 21.34 -0.93 -2.01
CA ILE A 42 20.48 -1.96 -1.41
C ILE A 42 20.36 -1.62 0.07
N THR A 43 19.14 -1.45 0.52
CA THR A 43 18.81 -1.17 1.92
C THR A 43 17.94 -2.31 2.45
N ARG A 44 18.32 -2.86 3.60
CA ARG A 44 17.55 -3.91 4.26
C ARG A 44 16.54 -3.27 5.20
N HIS A 45 15.27 -3.64 5.06
CA HIS A 45 14.18 -3.10 5.85
C HIS A 45 13.60 -4.15 6.79
N PRO A 46 13.10 -3.74 7.97
CA PRO A 46 12.30 -4.63 8.80
C PRO A 46 10.98 -5.01 8.09
N PRO A 47 10.27 -6.04 8.57
CA PRO A 47 8.94 -6.40 8.07
C PRO A 47 8.00 -5.20 8.01
N LEU A 48 7.10 -5.14 7.03
CA LEU A 48 6.15 -4.02 6.94
C LEU A 48 5.18 -3.97 8.13
N LEU A 49 4.86 -5.12 8.76
CA LEU A 49 4.05 -5.14 9.98
C LEU A 49 4.78 -4.49 11.17
N ASP A 50 6.08 -4.73 11.30
CA ASP A 50 6.89 -4.08 12.34
C ASP A 50 6.96 -2.58 12.09
N GLN A 51 7.17 -2.16 10.84
CA GLN A 51 7.16 -0.74 10.47
C GLN A 51 5.80 -0.07 10.73
N LEU A 52 4.70 -0.79 10.50
CA LEU A 52 3.35 -0.32 10.83
C LEU A 52 3.16 -0.18 12.35
N ALA A 53 3.62 -1.16 13.13
CA ALA A 53 3.56 -1.13 14.59
C ALA A 53 4.39 0.04 15.16
N ASP A 54 5.60 0.23 14.65
CA ASP A 54 6.46 1.37 15.00
C ASP A 54 5.81 2.72 14.65
N ALA A 55 5.03 2.77 13.57
CA ALA A 55 4.30 3.98 13.17
C ALA A 55 3.10 4.32 14.08
N VAL A 56 2.63 3.35 14.89
CA VAL A 56 1.62 3.57 15.94
C VAL A 56 2.24 4.23 17.16
N GLU A 57 3.49 3.88 17.50
CA GLU A 57 4.16 4.51 18.63
C GLU A 57 4.35 6.00 18.35
N PRO A 58 3.84 6.91 19.22
CA PRO A 58 4.11 8.32 19.08
C PRO A 58 5.62 8.48 19.12
N SER A 59 6.20 9.03 18.05
CA SER A 59 7.65 9.20 17.94
C SER A 59 8.17 9.76 19.26
N ARG A 60 8.96 8.96 19.99
CA ARG A 60 9.70 9.45 21.15
C ARG A 60 10.72 10.43 20.60
N ALA A 61 10.28 11.66 20.34
CA ALA A 61 11.16 12.78 20.03
C ALA A 61 12.25 12.72 21.09
N ALA A 62 13.49 12.54 20.61
CA ALA A 62 14.65 12.26 21.42
C ALA A 62 14.61 13.09 22.70
N ALA A 63 14.65 12.42 23.86
CA ALA A 63 14.84 13.04 25.16
C ALA A 63 16.26 13.63 25.32
N GLY A 64 16.81 14.20 24.24
CA GLY A 64 18.09 14.87 24.15
C GLY A 64 17.87 16.38 24.05
N GLY A 65 17.72 17.01 25.20
CA GLY A 65 18.12 18.39 25.50
C GLY A 65 17.80 19.50 24.50
N GLY A 66 16.77 20.29 24.83
CA GLY A 66 16.72 21.72 24.48
C GLY A 66 15.63 22.12 23.49
N LEU A 67 14.77 23.04 23.94
CA LEU A 67 13.70 23.74 23.21
C LEU A 67 12.41 22.93 22.97
N ARG A 68 11.49 23.10 23.93
CA ARG A 68 10.06 22.76 23.85
C ARG A 68 9.37 23.65 22.81
N GLY A 69 9.49 23.31 21.53
CA GLY A 69 8.50 23.68 20.54
C GLY A 69 7.35 22.69 20.63
N TYR A 70 6.10 23.17 20.77
CA TYR A 70 4.92 22.36 20.50
C TYR A 70 4.88 22.07 18.99
N ALA A 71 5.76 21.17 18.53
CA ALA A 71 5.54 20.51 17.26
C ALA A 71 4.32 19.65 17.51
N SER A 72 3.18 20.01 16.90
CA SER A 72 2.04 19.13 16.78
C SER A 72 2.56 17.84 16.18
N THR A 73 2.87 16.86 17.03
CA THR A 73 3.12 15.50 16.59
C THR A 73 1.84 15.16 15.86
N PRO A 74 1.89 14.92 14.53
CA PRO A 74 0.69 14.51 13.81
C PRO A 74 0.11 13.37 14.64
N SER A 75 -1.16 13.49 15.01
CA SER A 75 -1.89 12.53 15.83
C SER A 75 -1.39 11.14 15.48
N ALA A 76 -0.92 10.37 16.47
CA ALA A 76 -0.48 8.99 16.29
C ALA A 76 -1.33 8.36 15.20
N ARG A 77 -0.68 7.87 14.13
CA ARG A 77 -1.36 7.66 12.83
C ARG A 77 -2.50 6.68 13.04
N LEU A 78 -3.73 7.17 13.27
CA LEU A 78 -4.91 6.34 13.49
C LEU A 78 -5.08 5.37 12.32
N ASP A 79 -4.69 5.83 11.12
CA ASP A 79 -4.54 4.99 9.94
C ASP A 79 -3.67 3.74 10.18
N ALA A 80 -2.52 3.85 10.84
CA ALA A 80 -1.65 2.70 11.11
C ALA A 80 -2.29 1.69 12.05
N VAL A 81 -2.95 2.16 13.12
CA VAL A 81 -3.72 1.29 14.04
C VAL A 81 -4.85 0.60 13.29
N ASP A 82 -5.64 1.36 12.54
CA ASP A 82 -6.78 0.83 11.76
C ASP A 82 -6.31 -0.19 10.73
N ARG A 83 -5.18 0.04 10.06
CA ARG A 83 -4.62 -0.93 9.10
C ARG A 83 -4.09 -2.19 9.78
N LEU A 84 -3.42 -2.08 10.93
CA LEU A 84 -2.97 -3.27 11.67
C LEU A 84 -4.16 -4.13 12.10
N LEU A 85 -5.18 -3.51 12.70
CA LEU A 85 -6.40 -4.22 13.12
C LEU A 85 -7.14 -4.86 11.92
N ALA A 86 -7.20 -4.17 10.78
CA ALA A 86 -7.83 -4.70 9.58
C ALA A 86 -7.07 -5.91 8.99
N ILE A 87 -5.72 -5.88 9.03
CA ILE A 87 -4.90 -7.01 8.58
C ILE A 87 -5.07 -8.20 9.53
N ASP A 88 -5.04 -7.96 10.83
CA ASP A 88 -5.21 -9.01 11.84
C ASP A 88 -6.58 -9.69 11.74
N ALA A 89 -7.66 -8.90 11.75
CA ALA A 89 -9.01 -9.40 11.59
C ALA A 89 -9.22 -10.12 10.24
N GLY A 90 -8.63 -9.59 9.17
CA GLY A 90 -8.66 -10.19 7.85
C GLY A 90 -7.97 -11.57 7.81
N ALA A 91 -6.75 -11.66 8.35
CA ALA A 91 -6.01 -12.92 8.41
C ALA A 91 -6.71 -13.96 9.28
N ALA A 92 -7.25 -13.54 10.44
CA ALA A 92 -8.02 -14.39 11.33
C ALA A 92 -9.29 -14.94 10.65
N MET A 93 -10.03 -14.09 9.93
CA MET A 93 -11.23 -14.48 9.19
C MET A 93 -10.90 -15.53 8.12
N TRP A 94 -9.84 -15.34 7.33
CA TRP A 94 -9.45 -16.31 6.30
C TRP A 94 -9.08 -17.68 6.91
N LEU A 95 -8.31 -17.72 8.01
CA LEU A 95 -7.96 -18.98 8.66
C LEU A 95 -9.19 -19.67 9.26
N THR A 96 -9.98 -18.95 10.05
CA THR A 96 -11.05 -19.58 10.84
C THR A 96 -12.30 -19.85 10.02
N VAL A 97 -12.73 -18.90 9.19
CA VAL A 97 -14.00 -18.99 8.46
C VAL A 97 -13.83 -19.71 7.14
N ARG A 98 -12.71 -19.48 6.43
CA ARG A 98 -12.51 -20.05 5.09
C ARG A 98 -11.76 -21.39 5.11
N LEU A 99 -10.81 -21.57 6.02
CA LEU A 99 -10.04 -22.82 6.13
C LEU A 99 -10.48 -23.73 7.29
N GLY A 100 -11.20 -23.20 8.28
CA GLY A 100 -11.53 -23.96 9.50
C GLY A 100 -10.31 -24.26 10.36
N GLU A 101 -9.20 -23.54 10.16
CA GLU A 101 -7.95 -23.71 10.89
C GLU A 101 -7.96 -22.87 12.18
N PRO A 102 -7.33 -23.34 13.26
CA PRO A 102 -7.21 -22.56 14.49
C PRO A 102 -6.32 -21.33 14.28
N LEU A 103 -6.61 -20.26 15.03
CA LEU A 103 -5.74 -19.09 15.10
C LEU A 103 -4.37 -19.48 15.67
N ARG A 104 -3.33 -18.86 15.14
CA ARG A 104 -1.95 -18.99 15.60
C ARG A 104 -1.63 -17.88 16.59
N ALA A 105 -0.41 -17.89 17.12
CA ALA A 105 0.02 -17.03 18.22
C ALA A 105 -0.11 -15.52 17.91
N ASP A 106 0.11 -15.11 16.65
CA ASP A 106 0.12 -13.72 16.22
C ASP A 106 -0.25 -13.54 14.73
N THR A 107 -0.42 -12.29 14.30
CA THR A 107 -0.75 -11.93 12.90
C THR A 107 0.31 -12.44 11.90
N PRO A 108 1.64 -12.29 12.12
CA PRO A 108 2.64 -12.88 11.23
C PRO A 108 2.51 -14.40 11.08
N ALA A 109 2.30 -15.13 12.17
CA ALA A 109 2.09 -16.57 12.12
C ALA A 109 0.81 -16.94 11.36
N ASN A 110 -0.27 -16.17 11.53
CA ASN A 110 -1.51 -16.33 10.79
C ASN A 110 -1.29 -16.16 9.28
N LEU A 111 -0.61 -15.09 8.86
CA LEU A 111 -0.30 -14.83 7.45
C LEU A 111 0.59 -15.93 6.83
N ARG A 112 1.62 -16.41 7.55
CA ARG A 112 2.44 -17.55 7.10
C ARG A 112 1.60 -18.84 6.98
N GLY A 113 0.66 -19.03 7.90
CA GLY A 113 -0.33 -20.11 7.84
C GLY A 113 -1.17 -20.06 6.56
N LEU A 114 -1.63 -18.86 6.18
CA LEU A 114 -2.39 -18.66 4.93
C LEU A 114 -1.57 -19.00 3.69
N VAL A 115 -0.29 -18.62 3.63
CA VAL A 115 0.60 -19.00 2.50
C VAL A 115 0.73 -20.53 2.42
N GLY A 116 0.97 -21.19 3.56
CA GLY A 116 1.07 -22.64 3.62
C GLY A 116 -0.22 -23.35 3.19
N ALA A 117 -1.38 -22.78 3.51
CA ALA A 117 -2.68 -23.34 3.15
C ALA A 117 -3.21 -22.90 1.77
N ALA A 118 -2.56 -21.94 1.10
CA ALA A 118 -3.12 -21.29 -0.09
C ALA A 118 -3.44 -22.27 -1.24
N HIS A 119 -2.67 -23.36 -1.35
CA HIS A 119 -2.86 -24.38 -2.38
C HIS A 119 -4.13 -25.24 -2.19
N TRP A 120 -4.80 -25.16 -1.04
CA TRP A 120 -6.07 -25.85 -0.78
C TRP A 120 -7.30 -25.06 -1.24
N PHE A 121 -7.17 -23.76 -1.53
CA PHE A 121 -8.29 -22.96 -2.04
C PHE A 121 -8.61 -23.33 -3.49
N ASP A 122 -9.90 -23.32 -3.81
CA ASP A 122 -10.35 -23.22 -5.21
C ASP A 122 -9.89 -21.88 -5.84
N ASP A 123 -10.03 -21.75 -7.15
CA ASP A 123 -9.49 -20.62 -7.89
C ASP A 123 -10.17 -19.29 -7.51
N ASP A 124 -11.45 -19.31 -7.16
CA ASP A 124 -12.21 -18.12 -6.75
C ASP A 124 -11.72 -17.61 -5.37
N ASN A 125 -11.65 -18.49 -4.37
CA ASN A 125 -11.14 -18.13 -3.05
C ASN A 125 -9.65 -17.76 -3.11
N LEU A 126 -8.86 -18.38 -3.99
CA LEU A 126 -7.46 -18.02 -4.18
C LEU A 126 -7.31 -16.62 -4.78
N ALA A 127 -8.15 -16.26 -5.75
CA ALA A 127 -8.17 -14.92 -6.33
C ALA A 127 -8.59 -13.87 -5.29
N ASP A 128 -9.60 -14.15 -4.48
CA ASP A 128 -10.06 -13.30 -3.38
C ASP A 128 -8.97 -13.12 -2.30
N LEU A 129 -8.29 -14.20 -1.92
CA LEU A 129 -7.17 -14.14 -0.98
C LEU A 129 -6.02 -13.29 -1.54
N ALA A 130 -5.67 -13.49 -2.81
CA ALA A 130 -4.64 -12.68 -3.48
C ALA A 130 -5.01 -11.19 -3.50
N ALA A 131 -6.29 -10.87 -3.74
CA ALA A 131 -6.78 -9.49 -3.69
C ALA A 131 -6.69 -8.90 -2.28
N ALA A 132 -7.08 -9.66 -1.25
CA ALA A 132 -7.02 -9.23 0.14
C ALA A 132 -5.56 -8.97 0.58
N VAL A 133 -4.66 -9.94 0.37
CA VAL A 133 -3.23 -9.85 0.72
C VAL A 133 -2.57 -8.68 -0.01
N ARG A 134 -2.86 -8.49 -1.30
CA ARG A 134 -2.36 -7.34 -2.07
C ARG A 134 -2.86 -6.01 -1.49
N GLY A 135 -4.12 -5.97 -1.04
CA GLY A 135 -4.70 -4.81 -0.36
C GLY A 135 -3.94 -4.48 0.91
N TRP A 136 -3.70 -5.48 1.77
CA TRP A 136 -2.92 -5.36 3.00
C TRP A 136 -1.50 -4.87 2.74
N HIS A 137 -0.80 -5.48 1.77
CA HIS A 137 0.54 -5.09 1.37
C HIS A 137 0.59 -3.62 0.87
N THR A 138 -0.36 -3.23 0.02
CA THR A 138 -0.46 -1.85 -0.49
C THR A 138 -0.72 -0.84 0.63
N TRP A 139 -1.62 -1.16 1.57
CA TRP A 139 -1.89 -0.30 2.73
C TRP A 139 -0.66 -0.15 3.60
N ALA A 140 0.02 -1.26 3.91
CA ALA A 140 1.21 -1.24 4.74
C ALA A 140 2.29 -0.35 4.13
N ARG A 141 2.60 -0.52 2.84
CA ARG A 141 3.56 0.33 2.11
C ARG A 141 3.17 1.81 2.08
N THR A 142 1.89 2.11 1.90
CA THR A 142 1.41 3.50 1.86
C THR A 142 1.57 4.18 3.23
N VAL A 143 1.13 3.51 4.30
CA VAL A 143 1.16 4.08 5.66
C VAL A 143 2.58 4.22 6.20
N THR A 144 3.47 3.31 5.83
CA THR A 144 4.89 3.34 6.22
C THR A 144 5.73 4.28 5.33
N GLY A 145 5.11 4.89 4.30
CA GLY A 145 5.74 5.91 3.46
C GLY A 145 6.57 5.38 2.29
N TRP A 146 6.52 4.07 2.01
CA TRP A 146 7.15 3.46 0.84
C TRP A 146 6.49 3.88 -0.47
N ASP A 147 5.17 4.02 -0.44
CA ASP A 147 4.38 4.44 -1.59
C ASP A 147 3.59 5.70 -1.25
N THR A 148 3.45 6.61 -2.20
CA THR A 148 2.52 7.74 -2.07
C THR A 148 1.11 7.28 -2.41
N PRO A 149 0.09 7.54 -1.56
CA PRO A 149 -1.28 7.19 -1.91
C PRO A 149 -1.69 7.89 -3.21
N PRO A 150 -2.47 7.23 -4.08
CA PRO A 150 -3.02 7.91 -5.25
C PRO A 150 -3.90 9.06 -4.78
N TRP A 151 -3.65 10.26 -5.31
CA TRP A 151 -4.48 11.43 -5.11
C TRP A 151 -5.91 11.14 -5.56
N ARG A 152 -6.88 11.56 -4.75
CA ARG A 152 -8.31 11.33 -4.97
C ARG A 152 -8.99 12.67 -5.20
N PRO A 153 -9.06 13.16 -6.45
CA PRO A 153 -9.75 14.41 -6.72
C PRO A 153 -11.24 14.27 -6.39
N ASN A 154 -11.82 15.33 -5.81
CA ASN A 154 -13.27 15.45 -5.65
C ASN A 154 -13.89 15.89 -6.97
N ALA A 155 -13.82 15.01 -7.97
CA ALA A 155 -14.42 15.20 -9.28
C ALA A 155 -14.98 13.85 -9.76
N PRO A 156 -16.10 13.85 -10.50
CA PRO A 156 -16.62 12.64 -11.13
C PRO A 156 -15.65 12.12 -12.19
N CYS A 157 -15.77 10.84 -12.51
CA CYS A 157 -15.06 10.28 -13.65
C CYS A 157 -15.58 10.89 -14.96
N PRO A 158 -14.75 11.41 -15.88
CA PRO A 158 -15.24 11.95 -17.14
C PRO A 158 -15.77 10.89 -18.12
N ALA A 159 -15.56 9.59 -17.84
CA ALA A 159 -16.04 8.49 -18.68
C ALA A 159 -17.37 7.89 -18.19
N CYS A 160 -17.60 7.80 -16.87
CA CYS A 160 -18.81 7.18 -16.30
C CYS A 160 -19.54 8.05 -15.27
N GLU A 161 -19.07 9.28 -15.03
CA GLU A 161 -19.65 10.27 -14.13
C GLU A 161 -19.69 9.86 -12.64
N TYR A 162 -19.12 8.72 -12.28
CA TYR A 162 -19.07 8.25 -10.89
C TYR A 162 -18.17 9.14 -10.01
N ASN A 163 -18.72 9.63 -8.90
CA ASN A 163 -18.03 10.48 -7.94
C ASN A 163 -17.12 9.67 -7.01
N GLY A 164 -15.89 10.15 -6.79
CA GLY A 164 -14.93 9.52 -5.87
C GLY A 164 -14.25 8.27 -6.42
N GLY A 165 -14.49 7.91 -7.69
CA GLY A 165 -13.86 6.77 -8.37
C GLY A 165 -12.44 7.05 -8.88
N LEU A 166 -12.04 8.30 -9.02
CA LEU A 166 -10.74 8.66 -9.60
C LEU A 166 -9.56 8.39 -8.62
N ARG A 167 -8.50 7.79 -9.14
CA ARG A 167 -7.23 7.54 -8.44
C ARG A 167 -6.08 8.01 -9.33
N VAL A 168 -5.35 9.02 -8.89
CA VAL A 168 -4.27 9.65 -9.67
C VAL A 168 -2.92 9.41 -8.98
N ARG A 169 -1.99 8.75 -9.67
CA ARG A 169 -0.61 8.58 -9.21
C ARG A 169 0.25 9.69 -9.78
N LEU A 170 0.50 10.72 -8.96
CA LEU A 170 1.25 11.91 -9.37
C LEU A 170 2.68 11.58 -9.81
N GLY A 171 3.35 10.63 -9.15
CA GLY A 171 4.73 10.26 -9.48
C GLY A 171 4.91 9.61 -10.85
N THR A 172 3.90 8.89 -11.34
CA THR A 172 3.94 8.23 -12.66
C THR A 172 3.16 9.00 -13.73
N GLY A 173 2.40 10.03 -13.35
CA GLY A 173 1.51 10.74 -14.27
C GLY A 173 0.40 9.85 -14.83
N THR A 174 -0.11 8.90 -14.04
CA THR A 174 -1.16 7.96 -14.50
C THR A 174 -2.38 8.03 -13.59
N ALA A 175 -3.57 7.78 -14.12
CA ALA A 175 -4.80 7.69 -13.35
C ALA A 175 -5.70 6.56 -13.82
N ILE A 176 -6.58 6.10 -12.92
CA ILE A 176 -7.65 5.16 -13.25
C ILE A 176 -8.95 5.56 -12.55
N CYS A 177 -10.08 5.20 -13.13
CA CYS A 177 -11.35 5.13 -12.44
C CYS A 177 -11.55 3.71 -11.90
N VAL A 178 -11.77 3.56 -10.60
CA VAL A 178 -11.99 2.24 -10.00
C VAL A 178 -13.36 1.65 -10.33
N GLU A 179 -14.29 2.47 -10.83
CA GLU A 179 -15.64 2.03 -11.18
C GLU A 179 -15.70 1.47 -12.60
N CYS A 180 -15.42 2.29 -13.62
CA CYS A 180 -15.54 1.88 -15.02
C CYS A 180 -14.24 1.35 -15.63
N GLY A 181 -13.12 1.38 -14.89
CA GLY A 181 -11.81 0.93 -15.37
C GLY A 181 -11.15 1.86 -16.40
N ALA A 182 -11.74 3.01 -16.74
CA ALA A 182 -11.12 3.99 -17.62
C ALA A 182 -9.75 4.43 -17.05
N ALA A 183 -8.75 4.51 -17.92
CA ALA A 183 -7.37 4.81 -17.54
C ALA A 183 -6.84 6.00 -18.35
N TRP A 184 -5.96 6.78 -17.71
CA TRP A 184 -5.22 7.87 -18.30
C TRP A 184 -3.74 7.64 -18.04
N ASP A 185 -2.97 7.59 -19.11
CA ASP A 185 -1.51 7.45 -19.10
C ASP A 185 -0.81 8.82 -19.14
N ALA A 186 0.52 8.82 -19.23
CA ALA A 186 1.32 10.04 -19.25
C ALA A 186 0.95 11.01 -20.39
N ASP A 187 0.43 10.50 -21.51
CA ASP A 187 0.05 11.31 -22.67
C ASP A 187 -1.34 11.95 -22.49
N THR A 188 -2.26 11.24 -21.83
CA THR A 188 -3.67 11.65 -21.67
C THR A 188 -3.99 12.27 -20.30
N ILE A 189 -3.10 12.16 -19.32
CA ILE A 189 -3.31 12.66 -17.95
C ILE A 189 -3.50 14.17 -17.88
N SER A 190 -2.89 14.92 -18.79
CA SER A 190 -3.02 16.39 -18.86
C SER A 190 -4.47 16.82 -19.13
N THR A 191 -5.20 16.04 -19.95
CA THR A 191 -6.62 16.25 -20.23
C THR A 191 -7.48 16.00 -19.00
N LEU A 192 -7.20 14.91 -18.27
CA LEU A 192 -7.87 14.64 -17.00
C LEU A 192 -7.59 15.75 -15.97
N GLY A 193 -6.35 16.22 -15.88
CA GLY A 193 -5.96 17.29 -14.97
C GLY A 193 -6.72 18.59 -15.24
N ARG A 194 -6.94 18.94 -16.51
CA ARG A 194 -7.76 20.10 -16.90
C ARG A 194 -9.21 19.90 -16.47
N TYR A 195 -9.79 18.73 -16.75
CA TYR A 195 -11.16 18.40 -16.37
C TYR A 195 -11.38 18.51 -14.84
N VAL A 196 -10.50 17.89 -14.07
CA VAL A 196 -10.56 17.92 -12.60
C VAL A 196 -10.48 19.35 -12.09
N ARG A 197 -9.55 20.16 -12.62
CA ARG A 197 -9.40 21.56 -12.25
C ARG A 197 -10.70 22.34 -12.50
N THR A 198 -11.26 22.25 -13.70
CA THR A 198 -12.51 22.93 -14.06
C THR A 198 -13.65 22.54 -13.12
N TYR A 199 -13.77 21.26 -12.77
CA TYR A 199 -14.82 20.80 -11.86
C TYR A 199 -14.63 21.34 -10.44
N THR A 200 -13.39 21.32 -9.93
CA THR A 200 -13.11 21.78 -8.56
C THR A 200 -13.16 23.29 -8.40
N GLU A 201 -12.82 24.06 -9.43
CA GLU A 201 -12.88 25.53 -9.41
C GLU A 201 -14.34 26.02 -9.45
N VAL A 202 -15.21 25.35 -10.20
CA VAL A 202 -16.65 25.69 -10.26
C VAL A 202 -17.38 25.30 -8.97
N ALA A 203 -16.92 24.26 -8.27
CA ALA A 203 -17.54 23.78 -7.04
C ALA A 203 -17.15 24.54 -5.76
N ALA A 204 -16.22 25.49 -5.84
CA ALA A 204 -15.85 26.34 -4.71
C ALA A 204 -16.87 27.49 -4.56
N PRO A 205 -17.64 27.57 -3.45
CA PRO A 205 -18.62 28.64 -3.21
C PRO A 205 -17.98 30.00 -2.94
#